data_AF-A0A852DLV4-F1
#
_entry.id   AF-A0A852DLV4-F1
#
_cell.length_a   1.000
_cell.length_b   1.000
_cell.length_c   1.000
_cell.angle_alpha   90.00
_cell.angle_beta   90.00
_cell.angle_gamma   90.00
#
_symmetry.space_group_name_H-M   'P 1'
#
loop_
_entity.id
_entity.type
_entity.pdbx_description
1 polymer ?
#
loop_
_entity_poly.entity_id
_entity_poly.type
_entity_poly.pdbx_seq_one_letter_code
_entity_poly.pdbx_strand_id
1 'polypeptide(L)'
;PPAGKAQQGLKEQYRLGSLLGRSGFGSVFAATRLSGGAPMSGGAGGGHRRRRRAKDGAGQGRRRTEPAAALGLQVAIKRVPRKRVRHWGELPDGTSAPLEIVLLDEVSTGFPGVIQLLEWVEFPNDIVMVLERL
;
A
#
# COMPACT_ATOMS: atom_id res chain seq x y z
N PRO A 1 -2.03 -0.03 -17.17
CA PRO A 1 -3.47 -0.34 -17.37
C PRO A 1 -4.22 0.96 -17.65
N PRO A 2 -5.36 0.96 -18.36
CA PRO A 2 -6.20 2.14 -18.42
C PRO A 2 -6.59 2.54 -17.00
N ALA A 3 -6.54 3.84 -16.70
CA ALA A 3 -6.73 4.40 -15.36
C ALA A 3 -7.97 3.84 -14.63
N GLY A 4 -9.06 3.58 -15.35
CA GLY A 4 -10.29 3.00 -14.80
C GLY A 4 -10.11 1.62 -14.17
N LYS A 5 -9.30 0.73 -14.77
CA LYS A 5 -9.06 -0.62 -14.23
C LYS A 5 -8.27 -0.58 -12.93
N ALA A 6 -7.30 0.32 -12.83
CA ALA A 6 -6.52 0.48 -11.60
C ALA A 6 -7.37 1.14 -10.48
N GLN A 7 -8.25 2.09 -10.82
CA GLN A 7 -9.14 2.68 -9.81
C GLN A 7 -10.13 1.64 -9.27
N GLN A 8 -10.63 0.79 -10.15
CA GLN A 8 -11.50 -0.32 -9.78
C GLN A 8 -10.77 -1.35 -8.91
N GLY A 9 -9.55 -1.74 -9.31
CA GLY A 9 -8.72 -2.64 -8.51
C GLY A 9 -8.44 -2.11 -7.09
N LEU A 10 -8.21 -0.80 -6.93
CA LEU A 10 -8.02 -0.21 -5.60
C LEU A 10 -9.27 -0.32 -4.74
N LYS A 11 -10.45 -0.02 -5.32
CA LYS A 11 -11.73 -0.06 -4.62
C LYS A 11 -12.14 -1.49 -4.24
N GLU A 12 -11.75 -2.47 -5.05
CA GLU A 12 -11.99 -3.90 -4.77
C GLU A 12 -11.09 -4.43 -3.66
N GLN A 13 -9.87 -3.88 -3.53
CA GLN A 13 -8.89 -4.35 -2.54
C GLN A 13 -8.96 -3.58 -1.22
N TYR A 14 -9.46 -2.35 -1.22
CA TYR A 14 -9.43 -1.46 -0.06
C TYR A 14 -10.79 -0.85 0.22
N ARG A 15 -11.26 -1.03 1.45
CA ARG A 15 -12.40 -0.28 1.98
C ARG A 15 -11.89 0.99 2.63
N LEU A 16 -12.11 2.14 2.00
CA LEU A 16 -11.82 3.45 2.58
C LEU A 16 -12.68 3.69 3.83
N GLY A 17 -12.05 4.29 4.84
CA GLY A 17 -12.67 4.77 6.07
C GLY A 17 -12.62 6.29 6.17
N SER A 18 -12.53 6.80 7.40
CA SER A 18 -12.52 8.24 7.67
C SER A 18 -11.27 8.93 7.14
N LEU A 19 -11.41 10.24 6.86
CA LEU A 19 -10.28 11.12 6.62
C LEU A 19 -9.51 11.29 7.93
N LEU A 20 -8.21 10.99 7.91
CA LEU A 20 -7.29 11.17 9.03
C LEU A 20 -6.64 12.56 9.01
N GLY A 21 -6.42 13.14 7.83
CA GLY A 21 -5.84 14.47 7.73
C GLY A 21 -5.74 15.01 6.31
N ARG A 22 -5.60 16.34 6.19
CA ARG A 22 -5.34 17.06 4.94
C ARG A 22 -4.20 18.04 5.15
N SER A 23 -3.30 18.13 4.18
CA SER A 23 -2.16 19.05 4.26
C SER A 23 -1.66 19.50 2.88
N GLY A 24 -0.54 20.25 2.91
CA GLY A 24 0.32 20.54 1.76
C GLY A 24 0.70 19.30 0.92
N PHE A 25 0.63 18.12 1.52
CA PHE A 25 1.11 16.86 0.97
C PHE A 25 -0.03 15.95 0.49
N GLY A 26 -1.29 16.39 0.51
CA GLY A 26 -2.44 15.62 0.05
C GLY A 26 -3.47 15.34 1.13
N SER A 27 -4.22 14.25 0.96
CA SER A 27 -5.23 13.76 1.92
C SER A 27 -4.88 12.34 2.35
N VAL A 28 -5.02 12.04 3.64
CA VAL A 28 -4.77 10.71 4.20
C VAL A 28 -6.08 10.16 4.77
N PHE A 29 -6.41 8.93 4.42
CA PHE A 29 -7.61 8.22 4.84
C PHE A 29 -7.22 6.96 5.62
N ALA A 30 -8.00 6.60 6.62
CA ALA A 30 -7.97 5.24 7.15
C ALA A 30 -8.53 4.31 6.08
N ALA A 31 -8.03 3.07 6.01
CA ALA A 31 -8.64 2.04 5.18
C ALA A 31 -8.37 0.64 5.73
N THR A 32 -9.14 -0.31 5.23
CA THR A 32 -8.99 -1.74 5.52
C THR A 32 -8.71 -2.47 4.22
N ARG A 33 -7.56 -3.13 4.11
CA ARG A 33 -7.23 -4.05 3.02
C ARG A 33 -8.02 -5.33 3.19
N LEU A 34 -8.80 -5.68 2.17
CA LEU A 34 -9.61 -6.89 2.15
C LEU A 34 -8.73 -8.10 1.84
N SER A 35 -8.83 -9.18 2.64
CA SER A 35 -7.95 -10.36 2.59
C SER A 35 -8.03 -11.19 1.31
N GLY A 36 -8.88 -10.83 0.34
CA GLY A 36 -9.02 -11.48 -0.97
C GLY A 36 -8.45 -10.71 -2.16
N GLY A 37 -7.87 -9.51 -1.93
CA GLY A 37 -7.35 -8.67 -2.99
C GLY A 37 -5.99 -9.13 -3.53
N ALA A 38 -5.94 -9.65 -4.76
CA ALA A 38 -4.66 -9.84 -5.46
C ALA A 38 -3.98 -8.47 -5.63
N PRO A 39 -2.68 -8.31 -5.31
CA PRO A 39 -2.00 -7.01 -5.45
C PRO A 39 -2.20 -6.44 -6.86
N MET A 40 -2.49 -5.14 -6.97
CA MET A 40 -2.73 -4.51 -8.27
C MET A 40 -1.52 -4.69 -9.20
N SER A 41 -1.64 -5.62 -10.14
CA SER A 41 -0.68 -5.80 -11.23
C SER A 41 -0.99 -4.77 -12.32
N GLY A 42 -0.48 -3.56 -12.17
CA GLY A 42 -1.02 -2.44 -12.92
C GLY A 42 -0.25 -1.12 -12.87
N GLY A 43 1.07 -1.17 -12.83
CA GLY A 43 2.00 -0.05 -12.96
C GLY A 43 3.40 -0.61 -12.80
N ALA A 44 4.33 -0.27 -13.68
CA ALA A 44 5.73 -0.70 -13.58
C ALA A 44 6.24 -0.46 -12.14
N GLY A 45 6.86 -1.45 -11.53
CA GLY A 45 6.99 -1.54 -10.07
C GLY A 45 6.77 -2.96 -9.58
N GLY A 46 7.50 -3.91 -10.15
CA GLY A 46 7.44 -5.32 -9.76
C GLY A 46 7.94 -5.49 -8.33
N GLY A 47 7.04 -5.43 -7.35
CA GLY A 47 7.34 -5.72 -5.95
C GLY A 47 8.02 -7.09 -5.83
N HIS A 48 9.29 -7.08 -5.40
CA HIS A 48 10.06 -8.27 -5.06
C HIS A 48 9.46 -8.96 -3.83
N ARG A 49 8.39 -9.75 -4.03
CA ARG A 49 7.91 -10.72 -3.05
C ARG A 49 8.89 -11.89 -2.98
N ARG A 50 9.95 -11.76 -2.19
CA ARG A 50 10.72 -12.95 -1.75
C ARG A 50 9.90 -13.74 -0.73
N ARG A 51 9.43 -14.90 -1.19
CA ARG A 51 8.73 -15.91 -0.39
C ARG A 51 9.56 -16.26 0.85
N ARG A 52 9.05 -15.97 2.04
CA ARG A 52 9.54 -16.57 3.28
C ARG A 52 9.06 -18.02 3.33
N ARG A 53 10.01 -18.96 3.30
CA ARG A 53 9.75 -20.38 3.56
C ARG A 53 9.63 -20.57 5.08
N ALA A 54 8.41 -20.79 5.56
CA ALA A 54 8.17 -21.23 6.95
C ALA A 54 8.26 -22.75 7.02
N LYS A 55 8.97 -23.27 8.03
CA LYS A 55 9.08 -24.69 8.37
C LYS A 55 7.89 -25.12 9.22
N ASP A 56 7.44 -26.35 8.99
CA ASP A 56 6.36 -27.03 9.70
C ASP A 56 6.70 -27.35 11.16
N GLY A 57 5.71 -27.20 12.04
CA GLY A 57 5.76 -27.62 13.44
C GLY A 57 4.35 -27.68 14.04
N ALA A 58 3.90 -28.89 14.38
CA ALA A 58 2.56 -29.21 14.87
C ALA A 58 2.33 -28.85 16.36
N GLY A 59 1.07 -28.59 16.72
CA GLY A 59 0.61 -28.50 18.11
C GLY A 59 -0.88 -28.16 18.20
N GLN A 60 -1.70 -29.14 18.58
CA GLN A 60 -3.17 -29.10 18.60
C GLN A 60 -3.70 -28.59 19.96
N GLY A 61 -4.65 -27.65 19.96
CA GLY A 61 -5.31 -27.18 21.19
C GLY A 61 -6.51 -26.29 20.92
N ARG A 62 -7.72 -26.84 21.11
CA ARG A 62 -9.00 -26.15 20.94
C ARG A 62 -9.17 -24.99 21.95
N ARG A 63 -9.26 -23.76 21.43
CA ARG A 63 -10.17 -22.71 21.92
C ARG A 63 -10.83 -22.11 20.70
N ARG A 64 -12.17 -22.09 20.64
CA ARG A 64 -12.89 -21.24 19.68
C ARG A 64 -12.72 -19.78 20.14
N THR A 65 -11.58 -19.22 19.80
CA THR A 65 -11.43 -17.78 19.60
C THR A 65 -11.87 -17.53 18.17
N GLU A 66 -12.90 -16.70 17.98
CA GLU A 66 -13.19 -16.18 16.64
C GLU A 66 -11.89 -15.59 16.06
N PRO A 67 -11.55 -15.89 14.80
CA PRO A 67 -10.28 -15.46 14.28
C PRO A 67 -10.33 -13.95 14.11
N ALA A 68 -9.52 -13.23 14.88
CA ALA A 68 -9.15 -11.84 14.59
C ALA A 68 -8.58 -11.69 13.16
N ALA A 69 -8.27 -12.79 12.47
CA ALA A 69 -7.91 -12.87 11.06
C ALA A 69 -9.08 -12.63 10.07
N ALA A 70 -10.32 -12.44 10.54
CA ALA A 70 -11.45 -12.04 9.69
C ALA A 70 -11.52 -10.51 9.44
N LEU A 71 -10.73 -9.73 10.18
CA LEU A 71 -10.67 -8.27 10.04
C LEU A 71 -9.49 -7.94 9.12
N GLY A 72 -9.76 -7.37 7.95
CA GLY A 72 -8.72 -7.01 6.99
C GLY A 72 -7.59 -6.14 7.58
N LEU A 73 -6.44 -6.09 6.91
CA LEU A 73 -5.27 -5.33 7.38
C LEU A 73 -5.58 -3.82 7.41
N GLN A 74 -5.41 -3.19 8.56
CA GLN A 74 -5.54 -1.74 8.70
C GLN A 74 -4.38 -1.03 7.98
N VAL A 75 -4.70 -0.03 7.17
CA VAL A 75 -3.74 0.74 6.38
C VAL A 75 -4.12 2.23 6.38
N ALA A 76 -3.17 3.08 6.00
CA ALA A 76 -3.42 4.47 5.66
C ALA A 76 -3.28 4.65 4.15
N ILE A 77 -4.26 5.31 3.51
CA ILE A 77 -4.20 5.62 2.08
C ILE A 77 -3.96 7.12 1.92
N LYS A 78 -2.79 7.48 1.38
CA LYS A 78 -2.44 8.85 1.03
C LYS A 78 -2.74 9.10 -0.44
N ARG A 79 -3.53 10.14 -0.73
CA ARG A 79 -3.82 10.62 -2.09
C ARG A 79 -3.20 11.98 -2.32
N VAL A 80 -2.38 12.08 -3.36
CA VAL A 80 -1.66 13.29 -3.76
C VAL A 80 -2.08 13.67 -5.18
N PRO A 81 -2.70 14.84 -5.40
CA PRO A 81 -2.98 15.30 -6.76
C PRO A 81 -1.69 15.39 -7.58
N ARG A 82 -1.67 14.78 -8.77
CA ARG A 82 -0.49 14.70 -9.65
C ARG A 82 0.14 16.06 -9.92
N LYS A 83 -0.70 17.09 -10.11
CA LYS A 83 -0.31 18.49 -10.32
C LYS A 83 0.43 19.14 -9.14
N ARG A 84 0.40 18.54 -7.95
CA ARG A 84 1.09 19.04 -6.74
C ARG A 84 2.46 18.37 -6.55
N VAL A 85 2.78 17.35 -7.34
CA VAL A 85 4.07 16.66 -7.25
C VAL A 85 5.13 17.45 -8.01
N ARG A 86 6.03 18.08 -7.27
CA ARG A 86 7.09 18.93 -7.82
C ARG A 86 8.39 18.19 -8.08
N HIS A 87 8.67 17.15 -7.31
CA HIS A 87 9.93 16.42 -7.36
C HIS A 87 9.67 14.98 -7.73
N TRP A 88 10.34 14.55 -8.79
CA TRP A 88 10.29 13.21 -9.37
C TRP A 88 11.68 12.60 -9.31
N GLY A 89 11.73 11.28 -9.11
CA GLY A 89 12.93 10.46 -9.20
C GLY A 89 12.60 9.16 -9.91
N GLU A 90 13.50 8.19 -9.81
CA GLU A 90 13.35 6.86 -10.41
C GLU A 90 13.49 5.78 -9.34
N LEU A 91 12.60 4.79 -9.40
CA LEU A 91 12.72 3.55 -8.63
C LEU A 91 13.81 2.65 -9.22
N PRO A 92 14.28 1.60 -8.50
CA PRO A 92 15.32 0.70 -9.00
C PRO A 92 15.02 0.01 -10.33
N ASP A 93 13.75 -0.11 -10.71
CA ASP A 93 13.33 -0.67 -11.99
C ASP A 93 13.18 0.37 -13.12
N GLY A 94 13.61 1.61 -12.88
CA GLY A 94 13.54 2.74 -13.82
C GLY A 94 12.18 3.43 -13.86
N THR A 95 11.21 3.02 -13.04
CA THR A 95 9.90 3.66 -13.00
C THR A 95 10.01 5.07 -12.40
N SER A 96 9.55 6.09 -13.14
CA SER A 96 9.44 7.44 -12.61
C SER A 96 8.36 7.54 -11.53
N ALA A 97 8.72 8.04 -10.36
CA ALA A 97 7.83 8.18 -9.22
C ALA A 97 8.08 9.49 -8.47
N PRO A 98 7.12 9.99 -7.67
CA PRO A 98 7.37 11.08 -6.74
C PRO A 98 8.55 10.76 -5.83
N LEU A 99 9.37 11.76 -5.52
CA LEU A 99 10.54 11.58 -4.65
C LEU A 99 10.16 10.96 -3.30
N GLU A 100 8.98 11.27 -2.76
CA GLU A 100 8.47 10.63 -1.53
C GLU A 100 8.34 9.10 -1.65
N ILE A 101 7.87 8.60 -2.80
CA ILE A 101 7.76 7.16 -3.06
C ILE A 101 9.15 6.53 -3.20
N VAL A 102 10.05 7.19 -3.92
CA VAL A 102 11.44 6.72 -4.08
C VAL A 102 12.13 6.59 -2.73
N LEU A 103 12.06 7.65 -1.90
CA LEU A 103 12.65 7.63 -0.56
C LEU A 103 12.01 6.55 0.32
N LEU A 104 10.68 6.41 0.31
CA LEU A 104 10.01 5.37 1.09
C LEU A 104 10.38 3.97 0.60
N ASP A 105 10.55 3.72 -0.69
CA ASP A 105 10.99 2.42 -1.21
C ASP A 105 12.40 2.06 -0.68
N GLU A 106 13.31 3.04 -0.63
CA GLU A 106 14.65 2.87 -0.08
C GLU A 106 14.64 2.56 1.43
N VAL A 107 13.78 3.23 2.22
CA VAL A 107 13.78 3.10 3.68
C VAL A 107 12.77 2.10 4.23
N SER A 108 11.82 1.60 3.43
CA SER A 108 10.81 0.60 3.83
C SER A 108 11.38 -0.81 3.99
N THR A 109 12.68 -0.95 4.24
CA THR A 109 13.27 -2.23 4.64
C THR A 109 14.28 -2.03 5.77
N GLY A 110 14.03 -2.68 6.92
CA GLY A 110 15.03 -2.79 7.99
C GLY A 110 15.09 -1.68 9.03
N PHE A 111 14.21 -0.66 8.98
CA PHE A 111 14.19 0.44 9.94
C PHE A 111 12.90 0.48 10.79
N PRO A 112 12.95 0.00 12.05
CA PRO A 112 11.84 0.17 12.99
C PRO A 112 11.54 1.66 13.21
N GLY A 113 10.26 2.05 13.12
CA GLY A 113 9.82 3.43 13.31
C GLY A 113 9.63 4.24 12.02
N VAL A 114 9.99 3.69 10.85
CA VAL A 114 9.66 4.28 9.55
C VAL A 114 8.39 3.64 9.01
N ILE A 115 7.42 4.47 8.62
CA ILE A 115 6.17 4.00 8.04
C ILE A 115 6.44 3.25 6.72
N GLN A 116 5.99 2.00 6.64
CA GLN A 116 6.22 1.14 5.49
C GLN A 116 5.28 1.46 4.32
N LEU A 117 5.85 1.61 3.12
CA LEU A 117 5.09 1.64 1.86
C LEU A 117 4.71 0.22 1.46
N LEU A 118 3.41 -0.08 1.39
CA LEU A 118 2.90 -1.41 1.05
C LEU A 118 2.70 -1.58 -0.45
N GLU A 119 2.14 -0.56 -1.10
CA GLU A 119 1.98 -0.46 -2.55
C GLU A 119 1.62 0.99 -2.94
N TRP A 120 1.81 1.33 -4.21
CA TRP A 120 1.40 2.63 -4.75
C TRP A 120 0.84 2.45 -6.16
N VAL A 121 0.06 3.44 -6.60
CA VAL A 121 -0.54 3.46 -7.93
C VAL A 121 -0.65 4.89 -8.45
N GLU A 122 -0.31 5.09 -9.72
CA GLU A 122 -0.53 6.36 -10.42
C GLU A 122 -1.84 6.32 -11.23
N PHE A 123 -2.67 7.34 -11.01
CA PHE A 123 -3.82 7.70 -11.81
C PHE A 123 -3.52 9.00 -12.59
N PRO A 124 -4.24 9.31 -13.67
CA PRO A 124 -4.00 10.50 -14.49
C PRO A 124 -3.94 11.81 -13.69
N ASN A 125 -4.73 11.90 -12.61
CA ASN A 125 -4.85 13.12 -11.80
C ASN A 125 -4.29 12.96 -10.39
N ASP A 126 -3.93 11.76 -9.97
CA ASP A 126 -3.65 11.46 -8.56
C ASP A 126 -2.63 10.35 -8.44
N ILE A 127 -1.81 10.44 -7.40
CA ILE A 127 -0.94 9.36 -6.97
C ILE A 127 -1.45 8.89 -5.63
N VAL A 128 -1.61 7.59 -5.50
CA VAL A 128 -2.11 6.95 -4.29
C VAL A 128 -1.05 6.04 -3.71
N MET A 129 -0.80 6.20 -2.42
CA MET A 129 0.13 5.37 -1.65
C MET A 129 -0.67 4.66 -0.56
N VAL A 130 -0.43 3.35 -0.43
CA VAL A 130 -0.95 2.52 0.66
C VAL A 130 0.19 2.31 1.64
N LEU A 131 0.01 2.80 2.85
CA LEU A 131 0.98 2.81 3.92
C LEU A 131 0.51 1.89 5.04
N GLU A 132 1.44 1.30 5.78
CA GLU A 132 1.08 0.65 7.03
C GLU A 132 0.41 1.64 7.99
N ARG A 133 -0.43 1.12 8.88
CA ARG A 133 -1.07 1.91 9.92
C ARG A 133 -0.76 1.29 11.27
N LEU A 134 -0.04 2.07 12.09
CA LEU A 134 0.27 1.76 13.49
C LEU A 134 -0.96 1.94 14.38
#